data_AF-A0A1P8UPB8-F1
#
_entry.id   AF-A0A1P8UPB8-F1
#
_cell.length_a   1.000
_cell.length_b   1.000
_cell.length_c   1.000
_cell.angle_alpha   90.00
_cell.angle_beta   90.00
_cell.angle_gamma   90.00
#
_symmetry.space_group_name_H-M   'P 1'
#
loop_
_entity.id
_entity.type
_entity.pdbx_description
1 polymer ?
#
loop_
_entity_poly.entity_id
_entity_poly.type
_entity_poly.pdbx_seq_one_letter_code
_entity_poly.pdbx_strand_id
1 'polypeptide(L)'
;MALPDKYWLLCGLSLERLPRAALDEMLGQAARAGALALCSRPRTKADCARLLRRARQSTYDQTAARRQAAGGAVQSAASVSVCEIPASEVNAWLRALPPEGLDP
;
A
#
# COMPACT_ATOMS: atom_id res chain seq x y z
N MET A 1 6.77 17.33 -14.32
CA MET A 1 6.56 15.90 -13.99
C MET A 1 5.08 15.71 -13.68
N ALA A 2 4.37 14.85 -14.42
CA ALA A 2 2.99 14.50 -14.10
C ALA A 2 2.98 13.42 -13.00
N LEU A 3 2.16 13.61 -11.96
CA LEU A 3 1.99 12.60 -10.91
C LEU A 3 1.16 11.42 -11.45
N PRO A 4 1.38 10.18 -10.96
CA PRO A 4 0.54 9.05 -11.31
C PRO A 4 -0.93 9.27 -10.92
N ASP A 5 -1.88 8.73 -11.69
CA ASP A 5 -3.34 8.87 -11.46
C ASP A 5 -3.82 8.34 -10.09
N LYS A 6 -2.99 7.56 -9.40
CA LYS A 6 -3.26 6.97 -8.09
C LYS A 6 -2.33 7.49 -6.99
N TYR A 7 -1.61 8.59 -7.24
CA TYR A 7 -0.73 9.21 -6.25
C TYR A 7 -1.45 9.52 -4.94
N TRP A 8 -2.73 9.85 -5.01
CA TRP A 8 -3.57 10.09 -3.84
C TRP A 8 -3.72 8.90 -2.87
N LEU A 9 -3.49 7.66 -3.32
CA LEU A 9 -3.46 6.48 -2.46
C LEU A 9 -2.17 6.40 -1.62
N LEU A 10 -1.09 6.97 -2.12
CA LEU A 10 0.25 6.95 -1.53
C LEU A 10 0.48 8.10 -0.55
N CYS A 11 -0.29 9.18 -0.65
CA CYS A 11 -0.24 10.26 0.32
C CYS A 11 -0.64 9.73 1.71
N GLY A 12 0.31 9.81 2.65
CA GLY A 12 0.13 9.39 4.04
C GLY A 12 -0.92 10.21 4.81
N LEU A 13 -0.97 10.00 6.13
CA LEU A 13 -1.99 10.57 7.03
C LEU A 13 -2.01 12.11 7.10
N SER A 14 -0.99 12.80 6.57
CA SER A 14 -0.83 14.26 6.69
C SER A 14 -1.54 15.09 5.60
N LEU A 15 -2.71 14.65 5.13
CA LEU A 15 -3.53 15.40 4.16
C LEU A 15 -3.90 16.82 4.65
N GLU A 16 -3.97 17.03 5.96
CA GLU A 16 -4.23 18.33 6.58
C GLU A 16 -3.13 19.37 6.30
N ARG A 17 -1.91 18.94 6.01
CA ARG A 17 -0.78 19.84 5.71
C ARG A 17 -0.72 20.26 4.24
N LEU A 18 -1.43 19.55 3.36
CA LEU A 18 -1.41 19.85 1.92
C LEU A 18 -2.20 21.14 1.62
N PRO A 19 -1.80 21.91 0.60
CA PRO A 19 -2.59 23.04 0.14
C PRO A 19 -3.93 22.55 -0.42
N ARG A 20 -4.95 23.41 -0.35
CA ARG A 20 -6.30 23.06 -0.83
C ARG A 20 -6.31 22.64 -2.30
N ALA A 21 -5.51 23.31 -3.14
CA ALA A 21 -5.38 22.99 -4.56
C ALA A 21 -4.92 21.54 -4.79
N ALA A 22 -3.92 21.07 -4.02
CA ALA A 22 -3.45 19.69 -4.12
C ALA A 22 -4.55 18.69 -3.71
N LEU A 23 -5.31 18.99 -2.64
CA LEU A 23 -6.42 18.13 -2.23
C LEU A 23 -7.53 18.06 -3.30
N ASP A 24 -7.83 19.18 -3.96
CA ASP A 24 -8.82 19.21 -5.04
C ASP A 24 -8.34 18.45 -6.28
N GLU A 25 -7.05 18.53 -6.64
CA GLU A 25 -6.46 17.74 -7.71
C GLU A 25 -6.56 16.23 -7.40
N MET A 26 -6.19 15.84 -6.18
CA MET A 26 -6.28 14.45 -5.72
C MET A 26 -7.74 13.95 -5.70
N LEU A 27 -8.71 14.79 -5.33
CA LEU A 27 -10.13 14.45 -5.43
C LEU A 27 -10.56 14.21 -6.88
N GLY A 28 -10.09 15.04 -7.82
CA GLY A 28 -10.32 14.85 -9.25
C GLY A 28 -9.72 13.55 -9.77
N GLN A 29 -8.51 13.19 -9.33
CA GLN A 29 -7.88 11.90 -9.63
C GLN A 29 -8.69 10.72 -9.05
N ALA A 30 -9.10 10.81 -7.78
CA ALA A 30 -9.91 9.78 -7.13
C ALA A 30 -11.27 9.56 -7.79
N ALA A 31 -11.93 10.64 -8.23
CA ALA A 31 -13.19 10.57 -8.97
C ALA A 31 -13.01 9.93 -10.36
N ARG A 32 -11.98 10.32 -11.12
CA ARG A 32 -11.66 9.69 -12.43
C ARG A 32 -11.32 8.21 -12.29
N ALA A 33 -10.68 7.84 -11.19
CA ALA A 33 -10.38 6.44 -10.86
C ALA A 33 -11.61 5.64 -10.38
N GLY A 34 -12.79 6.27 -10.26
CA GLY A 34 -14.02 5.64 -9.78
C GLY A 34 -14.03 5.34 -8.27
N ALA A 35 -13.07 5.88 -7.51
CA ALA A 35 -12.96 5.63 -6.07
C ALA A 35 -13.87 6.54 -5.23
N LEU A 36 -14.40 7.61 -5.83
CA LEU A 36 -15.35 8.54 -5.21
C LEU A 36 -16.41 8.98 -6.22
N ALA A 37 -17.67 9.00 -5.79
CA ALA A 37 -18.72 9.73 -6.48
C ALA A 37 -18.79 11.17 -5.92
N LEU A 38 -18.26 12.14 -6.67
CA LEU A 38 -18.35 13.55 -6.29
C LEU A 38 -19.68 14.13 -6.77
N CYS A 39 -20.73 14.05 -5.95
CA CYS A 39 -22.01 14.70 -6.24
C CYS A 39 -21.92 16.24 -6.11
N SER A 40 -20.97 16.74 -5.32
CA SER A 40 -20.74 18.17 -5.11
C SER A 40 -19.33 18.43 -4.62
N ARG A 41 -18.73 19.57 -4.99
CA ARG A 41 -17.39 19.95 -4.50
C ARG A 41 -17.43 20.24 -3.00
N PRO A 42 -16.50 19.69 -2.19
CA PRO A 42 -16.48 19.95 -0.75
C PRO A 42 -16.19 21.42 -0.48
N ARG A 43 -16.81 22.01 0.55
CA ARG A 43 -16.61 23.43 0.85
C ARG A 43 -15.34 23.67 1.65
N THR A 44 -15.02 22.81 2.62
CA THR A 44 -13.86 23.01 3.49
C THR A 44 -12.67 22.12 3.12
N LYS A 45 -11.46 22.58 3.47
CA LYS A 45 -10.22 21.80 3.29
C LYS A 45 -10.27 20.47 4.06
N ALA A 46 -10.80 20.50 5.28
CA ALA A 46 -10.98 19.32 6.12
C ALA A 46 -11.93 18.30 5.47
N ASP A 47 -12.99 18.76 4.81
CA ASP A 47 -13.90 17.87 4.06
C ASP A 47 -13.19 17.16 2.91
N CYS A 48 -12.31 17.86 2.18
CA CYS A 48 -11.50 17.24 1.13
C CYS A 48 -10.60 16.15 1.69
N ALA A 49 -9.87 16.45 2.77
CA ALA A 49 -9.00 15.48 3.44
C ALA A 49 -9.79 14.26 3.96
N ARG A 50 -10.97 14.48 4.53
CA ARG A 50 -11.87 13.41 5.01
C ARG A 50 -12.36 12.52 3.87
N LEU A 51 -12.77 13.11 2.75
CA LEU A 51 -13.24 12.35 1.58
C LEU A 51 -12.12 11.51 0.96
N LEU A 52 -10.91 12.08 0.83
CA LEU A 52 -9.74 11.33 0.35
C LEU A 52 -9.37 10.16 1.27
N ARG A 53 -9.46 10.33 2.61
CA ARG A 53 -9.28 9.21 3.55
C ARG A 53 -10.31 8.11 3.33
N ARG A 54 -11.59 8.48 3.18
CA ARG A 54 -12.67 7.50 2.92
C ARG A 54 -12.45 6.76 1.59
N ALA A 55 -12.05 7.48 0.54
CA ALA A 55 -11.73 6.89 -0.76
C ALA A 55 -10.60 5.87 -0.66
N ARG A 56 -9.53 6.24 0.07
CA ARG A 56 -8.36 5.39 0.26
C ARG A 56 -8.74 4.14 1.05
N GLN A 57 -9.51 4.31 2.13
CA GLN A 57 -9.99 3.18 2.93
C GLN A 57 -10.87 2.24 2.11
N SER A 58 -11.87 2.76 1.40
CA SER A 58 -12.73 1.93 0.55
C SER A 58 -11.94 1.16 -0.52
N THR A 59 -10.94 1.81 -1.14
CA THR A 59 -10.07 1.15 -2.13
C THR A 59 -9.23 0.05 -1.49
N TYR A 60 -8.70 0.29 -0.29
CA TYR A 60 -7.98 -0.71 0.49
C TYR A 60 -8.88 -1.89 0.83
N ASP A 61 -10.07 -1.64 1.36
CA ASP A 61 -11.04 -2.67 1.75
C ASP A 61 -11.47 -3.52 0.54
N GLN A 62 -11.74 -2.89 -0.61
CA GLN A 62 -12.04 -3.62 -1.85
C GLN A 62 -10.87 -4.48 -2.30
N THR A 63 -9.64 -4.00 -2.18
CA THR A 63 -8.43 -4.75 -2.55
C THR A 63 -8.21 -5.93 -1.58
N ALA A 64 -8.40 -5.71 -0.28
CA ALA A 64 -8.33 -6.75 0.74
C ALA A 64 -9.40 -7.82 0.53
N ALA A 65 -10.65 -7.42 0.28
CA ALA A 65 -11.75 -8.32 -0.03
C ALA A 65 -11.49 -9.14 -1.30
N ARG A 66 -10.94 -8.52 -2.36
CA ARG A 66 -10.53 -9.24 -3.58
C ARG A 66 -9.41 -10.25 -3.30
N ARG A 67 -8.45 -9.92 -2.46
CA ARG A 67 -7.37 -10.85 -2.06
C ARG A 67 -7.92 -12.02 -1.23
N GLN A 68 -8.88 -11.76 -0.35
CA GLN A 68 -9.56 -12.80 0.41
C GLN A 68 -10.44 -13.69 -0.47
N ALA A 69 -11.18 -13.11 -1.41
CA ALA A 69 -12.04 -13.84 -2.35
C ALA A 69 -11.23 -14.64 -3.40
N ALA A 70 -10.07 -14.14 -3.82
CA ALA A 70 -9.10 -14.89 -4.61
C ALA A 70 -8.39 -15.99 -3.79
N GLY A 71 -8.55 -15.98 -2.46
CA GLY A 71 -7.90 -16.83 -1.49
C GLY A 71 -8.62 -18.15 -1.20
N GLY A 72 -9.20 -18.79 -2.21
CA GLY A 72 -9.62 -20.20 -2.11
C GLY A 72 -8.46 -21.19 -1.87
N ALA A 73 -7.19 -20.76 -1.89
CA ALA A 73 -6.03 -21.62 -1.61
C ALA A 73 -4.73 -20.84 -1.28
N VAL A 74 -4.78 -19.72 -0.57
CA VAL A 74 -3.53 -19.11 -0.06
C VAL A 74 -3.40 -19.46 1.41
N GLN A 75 -2.63 -20.52 1.62
CA GLN A 75 -2.14 -20.99 2.91
C GLN A 75 -1.91 -19.81 3.84
N SER A 76 -2.49 -19.93 5.04
CA SER A 76 -2.23 -19.13 6.22
C SER A 76 -0.85 -18.50 6.13
N ALA A 77 -0.82 -17.18 5.88
CA ALA A 77 0.37 -16.39 6.04
C ALA A 77 0.74 -16.48 7.51
N ALA A 78 1.51 -17.53 7.85
CA ALA A 78 2.35 -17.53 9.01
C ALA A 78 3.04 -16.18 8.99
N SER A 79 2.92 -15.48 10.10
CA SER A 79 3.60 -14.24 10.39
C SER A 79 5.11 -14.47 10.26
N VAL A 80 5.63 -14.44 9.04
CA VAL A 80 7.05 -14.34 8.79
C VAL A 80 7.36 -12.91 9.18
N SER A 81 7.81 -12.78 10.43
CA SER A 81 8.48 -11.59 10.92
C SER A 81 9.48 -11.18 9.83
N VAL A 82 9.44 -9.92 9.41
CA VAL A 82 10.26 -9.37 8.32
C VAL A 82 11.77 -9.54 8.57
N CYS A 83 12.16 -9.99 9.76
CA CYS A 83 13.52 -10.25 10.20
C CYS A 83 13.85 -11.74 10.43
N GLU A 84 12.95 -12.68 10.12
CA GLU A 84 13.22 -14.11 10.29
C GLU A 84 13.77 -14.71 8.99
N ILE A 85 15.07 -15.00 8.99
CA ILE A 85 15.70 -15.79 7.93
C ILE A 85 15.31 -17.25 8.16
N PRO A 86 14.60 -17.91 7.21
CA PRO A 86 14.21 -19.31 7.38
C PRO A 86 15.45 -20.22 7.46
N ALA A 87 15.36 -21.28 8.26
CA ALA A 87 16.47 -22.21 8.46
C ALA A 87 17.02 -22.81 7.15
N SER A 88 16.19 -22.92 6.12
CA SER A 88 16.59 -23.36 4.78
C SER A 88 17.59 -22.42 4.11
N GLU A 89 17.42 -21.11 4.27
CA GLU A 89 18.31 -20.08 3.71
C GLU A 89 19.64 -20.04 4.48
N VAL A 90 19.59 -20.17 5.81
CA VAL A 90 20.79 -20.33 6.64
C VAL A 90 21.59 -21.57 6.24
N ASN A 91 20.92 -22.72 6.05
CA ASN A 91 21.58 -23.96 5.64
C ASN A 91 22.15 -23.90 4.22
N ALA A 92 21.50 -23.17 3.31
CA ALA A 92 22.03 -22.94 1.97
C ALA A 92 23.31 -22.10 2.02
N TRP A 93 23.33 -21.05 2.85
CA TRP A 93 24.50 -20.22 3.07
C TRP A 93 25.67 -21.00 3.70
N LEU A 94 25.39 -21.82 4.73
CA LEU A 94 26.41 -22.68 5.35
C LEU A 94 27.04 -23.68 4.38
N ARG A 95 26.27 -24.22 3.43
CA ARG A 95 26.79 -25.12 2.38
C ARG A 95 27.60 -24.39 1.30
N ALA A 96 27.39 -23.10 1.15
CA ALA A 96 28.11 -22.26 0.19
C ALA A 96 29.47 -21.78 0.75
N LEU A 97 29.71 -21.95 2.05
CA LEU A 97 31.02 -21.71 2.62
C LEU A 97 32.01 -22.75 2.08
N PRO A 98 33.23 -22.32 1.69
CA PRO A 98 34.28 -23.28 1.34
C PRO A 98 34.52 -24.20 2.54
N PRO A 99 34.81 -25.50 2.33
CA PRO A 99 35.23 -26.36 3.42
C PRO A 99 36.41 -25.69 4.13
N GLU A 100 36.31 -25.50 5.44
CA GLU A 100 37.45 -25.00 6.22
C GLU A 100 38.67 -25.84 5.87
N GLY A 101 39.75 -25.15 5.52
CA GLY A 101 40.91 -25.72 4.88
C GLY A 101 41.37 -27.01 5.55
N LEU A 102 41.27 -28.10 4.81
CA LEU A 102 42.36 -29.06 4.73
C LEU A 102 43.58 -28.32 4.14
N ASP A 103 44.26 -27.53 4.97
CA ASP A 103 45.67 -27.24 4.73
C ASP A 103 46.48 -28.31 5.49
N PRO A 104 47.41 -29.02 4.83
CA PRO A 104 48.23 -30.08 5.43
C PRO A 104 49.22 -29.57 6.47
#